data_AF-A0A9P1CIG2-F1
#
_entry.id   AF-A0A9P1CIG2-F1
#
_cell.length_a   1.000
_cell.length_b   1.000
_cell.length_c   1.000
_cell.angle_alpha   90.00
_cell.angle_beta   90.00
_cell.angle_gamma   90.00
#
_symmetry.space_group_name_H-M   'P 1'
#
loop_
_entity.id
_entity.type
_entity.pdbx_description
1 polymer ?
#
loop_
_entity_poly.entity_id
_entity_poly.type
_entity_poly.pdbx_seq_one_letter_code
_entity_poly.pdbx_strand_id
1 'polypeptide(L)'
;MIYGDDPCIGVHLRQLLLDGDNLPSLTLDDFDNRVFAMEPSCHHNLWSKMTNRTWAIHHVSPEQIRCMWSADLAAAYYQESQEAEGLRVDEDRELNAFPDLCGCATEAWRKGVEFTMTRQPSDMVSDPLEKLDWLQAGISNDILHWDLLDRDTTELPWNDTRHVDMLASCVLRVAPSRLPKLLEFYERCLGMQIQRHDDFVELLVPKRSESCSLRVLVSEEVKAGYRHKGTDIYWKIGLAIDDVQSASERLGCGPGSQFLDIGFLTHLADPAGFTIELLQTTFEANAAERATRLARPVENSASLMAQDFVIGQITTRITDPKPSLEFYQKVLRMKLMSVQPVTPYRFTLYFLAYTEEDPPNADVEAVENREWLWQRPYTTLELQHRWDSAPGSLSIPSKDEEGLHGITIQIPLEHLQALEREAPGYVVRVPGRSGSLLDPDGLPLEVEVAGC
;
A
#
# COMPACT_ATOMS: atom_id res chain seq x y z
N MET A 1 14.14 19.91 -42.74
CA MET A 1 14.14 19.67 -41.28
C MET A 1 12.79 20.12 -40.78
N ILE A 2 11.84 19.19 -40.70
CA ILE A 2 10.63 19.37 -39.94
C ILE A 2 11.00 18.89 -38.54
N TYR A 3 11.01 19.80 -37.58
CA TYR A 3 11.14 19.49 -36.17
C TYR A 3 9.70 19.18 -35.73
N GLY A 4 9.42 17.90 -35.49
CA GLY A 4 8.09 17.44 -35.14
C GLY A 4 7.88 17.59 -33.64
N ASP A 5 6.88 18.39 -33.28
CA ASP A 5 6.39 18.57 -31.91
C ASP A 5 5.40 17.44 -31.52
N ASP A 6 5.54 16.26 -32.14
CA ASP A 6 4.69 15.08 -31.96
C ASP A 6 5.52 13.95 -31.32
N PRO A 7 4.99 13.20 -30.34
CA PRO A 7 5.73 12.13 -29.68
C PRO A 7 5.84 10.88 -30.56
N CYS A 8 6.80 10.85 -31.49
CA CYS A 8 7.07 9.68 -32.32
C CYS A 8 7.89 8.64 -31.55
N ILE A 9 7.21 7.75 -30.82
CA ILE A 9 7.85 6.66 -30.06
C ILE A 9 8.82 5.85 -30.93
N GLY A 10 8.48 5.61 -32.21
CA GLY A 10 9.34 4.85 -33.09
C GLY A 10 10.60 5.55 -33.58
N VAL A 11 10.60 6.88 -33.68
CA VAL A 11 11.83 7.65 -33.97
C VAL A 11 12.81 7.52 -32.80
N HIS A 12 12.30 7.66 -31.57
CA HIS A 12 13.12 7.60 -30.37
C HIS A 12 13.70 6.20 -30.13
N LEU A 13 12.90 5.15 -30.30
CA LEU A 13 13.37 3.77 -30.17
C LEU A 13 14.40 3.43 -31.24
N ARG A 14 14.19 3.83 -32.51
CA ARG A 14 15.16 3.62 -33.59
C ARG A 14 16.48 4.33 -33.31
N GLN A 15 16.44 5.60 -32.91
CA GLN A 15 17.66 6.37 -32.58
C GLN A 15 18.42 5.77 -31.39
N LEU A 16 17.71 5.39 -30.32
CA LEU A 16 18.31 4.75 -29.14
C LEU A 16 18.94 3.40 -29.45
N LEU A 17 18.31 2.59 -30.31
CA LEU A 17 18.76 1.24 -30.62
C LEU A 17 19.87 1.20 -31.68
N LEU A 18 19.87 2.12 -32.64
CA LEU A 18 20.73 2.02 -33.84
C LEU A 18 21.81 3.10 -33.93
N ASP A 19 21.61 4.30 -33.39
CA ASP A 19 22.46 5.44 -33.72
C ASP A 19 23.60 5.70 -32.72
N GLY A 20 23.63 5.01 -31.55
CA GLY A 20 24.78 4.99 -30.62
C GLY A 20 25.33 6.37 -30.23
N ASP A 21 26.59 6.44 -29.75
CA ASP A 21 27.26 7.60 -29.10
C ASP A 21 27.28 8.94 -29.87
N ASN A 22 26.69 9.02 -31.07
CA ASN A 22 26.51 10.25 -31.85
C ASN A 22 25.02 10.58 -32.08
N LEU A 23 24.23 10.60 -31.01
CA LEU A 23 22.86 11.11 -31.06
C LEU A 23 22.89 12.62 -31.42
N PRO A 24 22.34 13.06 -32.58
CA PRO A 24 22.01 14.47 -32.75
C PRO A 24 20.99 14.85 -31.67
N SER A 25 21.11 16.07 -31.10
CA SER A 25 20.36 16.48 -29.91
C SER A 25 18.88 16.12 -30.01
N LEU A 26 18.46 15.13 -29.23
CA LEU A 26 17.05 14.88 -28.96
C LEU A 26 16.50 16.16 -28.34
N THR A 27 15.50 16.80 -28.95
CA THR A 27 14.92 18.02 -28.37
C THR A 27 13.67 17.56 -27.65
N LEU A 28 13.74 17.49 -26.31
CA LEU A 28 12.67 17.03 -25.44
C LEU A 28 12.59 17.99 -24.25
N ASP A 29 11.36 18.28 -23.82
CA ASP A 29 11.04 19.40 -22.93
C ASP A 29 11.67 19.26 -21.54
N ASP A 30 12.25 20.36 -21.07
CA ASP A 30 12.92 20.52 -19.78
C ASP A 30 12.77 21.98 -19.35
N PHE A 31 11.58 22.34 -18.86
CA PHE A 31 11.25 23.72 -18.50
C PHE A 31 11.84 24.14 -17.14
N ASP A 32 12.30 23.19 -16.31
CA ASP A 32 12.77 23.48 -14.94
C ASP A 32 14.16 22.93 -14.55
N ASN A 33 14.89 22.29 -15.48
CA ASN A 33 16.21 21.67 -15.28
C ASN A 33 16.24 20.63 -14.13
N ARG A 34 15.10 20.02 -13.80
CA ARG A 34 15.04 19.03 -12.71
C ARG A 34 14.36 17.73 -13.11
N VAL A 35 13.43 17.73 -14.07
CA VAL A 35 12.72 16.50 -14.48
C VAL A 35 12.33 16.53 -15.98
N PHE A 36 12.52 15.41 -16.67
CA PHE A 36 12.08 15.16 -18.05
C PHE A 36 10.61 14.69 -18.10
N ALA A 37 9.86 15.05 -19.14
CA ALA A 37 8.57 14.44 -19.47
C ALA A 37 8.40 14.20 -20.98
N MET A 38 7.88 13.03 -21.37
CA MET A 38 7.12 12.92 -22.63
C MET A 38 5.76 13.59 -22.40
N GLU A 39 5.60 14.81 -22.89
CA GLU A 39 4.32 15.52 -22.86
C GLU A 39 3.49 15.08 -24.10
N PRO A 40 2.36 14.38 -23.93
CA PRO A 40 1.52 13.97 -25.05
C PRO A 40 0.80 15.14 -25.74
N SER A 41 0.96 16.39 -25.30
CA SER A 41 0.33 17.55 -25.95
C SER A 41 1.00 17.91 -27.30
N CYS A 42 0.18 18.10 -28.35
CA CYS A 42 0.66 18.60 -29.64
C CYS A 42 0.86 20.14 -29.57
N HIS A 43 2.00 20.60 -29.06
CA HIS A 43 2.30 22.02 -28.82
C HIS A 43 3.52 22.52 -29.63
N HIS A 44 3.31 23.56 -30.44
CA HIS A 44 4.25 24.03 -31.48
C HIS A 44 5.53 24.77 -31.02
N ASN A 45 5.84 24.81 -29.72
CA ASN A 45 6.88 25.69 -29.16
C ASN A 45 7.80 25.00 -28.12
N LEU A 46 7.92 23.68 -28.15
CA LEU A 46 8.70 22.92 -27.19
C LEU A 46 10.16 22.78 -27.67
N TRP A 47 11.08 23.56 -27.10
CA TRP A 47 12.51 23.50 -27.47
C TRP A 47 13.42 23.59 -26.24
N SER A 48 14.21 22.54 -25.98
CA SER A 48 15.30 22.54 -24.98
C SER A 48 16.47 21.61 -25.39
N LYS A 49 17.69 21.93 -24.95
CA LYS A 49 18.92 21.16 -25.26
C LYS A 49 19.19 20.11 -24.18
N MET A 50 19.39 18.85 -24.57
CA MET A 50 19.78 17.78 -23.65
C MET A 50 21.17 18.01 -23.03
N THR A 51 21.34 17.53 -21.80
CA THR A 51 22.64 17.49 -21.11
C THR A 51 22.95 16.07 -20.63
N ASN A 52 24.16 15.84 -20.14
CA ASN A 52 24.57 14.55 -19.56
C ASN A 52 23.90 14.23 -18.20
N ARG A 53 22.96 15.07 -17.74
CA ARG A 53 22.14 14.88 -16.54
C ARG A 53 20.67 14.57 -16.84
N THR A 54 20.32 14.42 -18.12
CA THR A 54 18.94 14.13 -18.53
C THR A 54 18.59 12.65 -18.32
N TRP A 55 17.48 12.38 -17.62
CA TRP A 55 16.88 11.05 -17.39
C TRP A 55 15.54 10.95 -18.13
N ALA A 56 15.07 9.77 -18.53
CA ALA A 56 13.78 9.61 -19.22
C ALA A 56 12.70 9.00 -18.30
N ILE A 57 11.52 9.65 -18.19
CA ILE A 57 10.34 9.17 -17.43
C ILE A 57 9.09 9.33 -18.31
N HIS A 58 8.25 8.28 -18.40
CA HIS A 58 7.04 8.27 -19.23
C HIS A 58 5.81 8.77 -18.42
N HIS A 59 5.20 9.88 -18.83
CA HIS A 59 3.86 10.31 -18.39
C HIS A 59 2.78 9.91 -19.41
N VAL A 60 3.01 8.81 -20.11
CA VAL A 60 2.11 8.27 -21.14
C VAL A 60 1.38 7.07 -20.54
N SER A 61 0.04 7.05 -20.62
CA SER A 61 -0.73 5.91 -20.12
C SER A 61 -0.42 4.64 -20.94
N PRO A 62 -0.55 3.43 -20.38
CA PRO A 62 -0.35 2.20 -21.13
C PRO A 62 -1.19 2.13 -22.42
N GLU A 63 -2.38 2.72 -22.42
CA GLU A 63 -3.30 2.80 -23.57
C GLU A 63 -2.78 3.72 -24.67
N GLN A 64 -2.21 4.87 -24.30
CA GLN A 64 -1.60 5.80 -25.24
C GLN A 64 -0.33 5.19 -25.86
N ILE A 65 0.48 4.48 -25.06
CA ILE A 65 1.64 3.73 -25.56
C ILE A 65 1.20 2.68 -26.58
N ARG A 66 0.14 1.90 -26.28
CA ARG A 66 -0.41 0.89 -27.20
C ARG A 66 -0.97 1.50 -28.49
N CYS A 67 -1.62 2.66 -28.42
CA CYS A 67 -2.12 3.38 -29.59
C CYS A 67 -0.96 3.79 -30.52
N MET A 68 0.07 4.43 -29.95
CA MET A 68 1.25 4.87 -30.71
C MET A 68 1.97 3.68 -31.34
N TRP A 69 2.16 2.61 -30.56
CA TRP A 69 2.77 1.37 -31.05
C TRP A 69 1.99 0.71 -32.19
N SER A 70 0.66 0.69 -32.09
CA SER A 70 -0.21 0.11 -33.13
C SER A 70 -0.17 0.91 -34.42
N ALA A 71 -0.08 2.24 -34.33
CA ALA A 71 0.04 3.11 -35.50
C ALA A 71 1.38 2.90 -36.23
N ASP A 72 2.47 2.74 -35.48
CA ASP A 72 3.79 2.43 -36.04
C ASP A 72 3.82 1.04 -36.70
N LEU A 73 3.23 0.01 -36.06
CA LEU A 73 3.08 -1.33 -36.63
C LEU A 73 2.22 -1.33 -37.90
N ALA A 74 1.06 -0.64 -37.88
CA ALA A 74 0.14 -0.58 -39.01
C ALA A 74 0.76 0.10 -40.24
N ALA A 75 1.66 1.05 -40.02
CA ALA A 75 2.44 1.67 -41.09
C ALA A 75 3.67 0.83 -41.51
N ALA A 76 3.79 -0.40 -41.00
CA ALA A 76 4.83 -1.39 -41.31
C ALA A 76 6.27 -0.92 -41.00
N TYR A 77 6.43 -0.06 -40.00
CA TYR A 77 7.74 0.37 -39.50
C TYR A 77 8.46 -0.74 -38.73
N TYR A 78 7.66 -1.56 -38.07
CA TYR A 78 8.11 -2.71 -37.33
C TYR A 78 7.50 -3.95 -37.95
N GLN A 79 8.35 -4.90 -38.28
CA GLN A 79 7.92 -6.21 -38.73
C GLN A 79 8.34 -7.22 -37.67
N GLU A 80 7.39 -8.04 -37.23
CA GLU A 80 7.69 -9.22 -36.44
C GLU A 80 8.47 -10.20 -37.31
N SER A 81 9.71 -10.46 -36.92
CA SER A 81 10.54 -11.46 -37.58
C SER A 81 10.13 -12.85 -37.08
N GLN A 82 9.73 -13.74 -37.99
CA GLN A 82 9.42 -15.13 -37.63
C GLN A 82 10.66 -15.99 -37.33
N GLU A 83 11.88 -15.47 -37.54
CA GLU A 83 13.12 -16.25 -37.50
C GLU A 83 14.10 -15.85 -36.37
N ALA A 84 13.79 -14.79 -35.61
CA ALA A 84 14.53 -14.37 -34.43
C ALA A 84 13.59 -13.58 -33.52
N GLU A 85 13.58 -13.87 -32.21
CA GLU A 85 12.81 -13.17 -31.17
C GLU A 85 13.19 -11.68 -31.10
N GLY A 86 12.71 -10.86 -32.04
CA GLY A 86 13.06 -9.45 -32.12
C GLY A 86 12.31 -8.69 -33.21
N LEU A 87 12.19 -7.38 -32.98
CA LEU A 87 11.55 -6.40 -33.87
C LEU A 87 12.50 -6.03 -35.02
N ARG A 88 12.07 -6.17 -36.28
CA ARG A 88 12.87 -5.74 -37.44
C ARG A 88 12.40 -4.36 -37.90
N VAL A 89 13.33 -3.41 -37.97
CA VAL A 89 13.08 -2.02 -38.40
C VAL A 89 13.40 -1.89 -39.89
N ASP A 90 12.56 -1.14 -40.62
CA ASP A 90 12.85 -0.75 -42.01
C ASP A 90 13.94 0.35 -42.04
N GLU A 91 15.18 -0.04 -42.38
CA GLU A 91 16.36 0.84 -42.33
C GLU A 91 16.32 1.95 -43.39
N ASP A 92 15.55 1.77 -44.47
CA ASP A 92 15.54 2.64 -45.65
C ASP A 92 14.54 3.81 -45.55
N ARG A 93 13.77 3.93 -44.46
CA ARG A 93 12.78 5.00 -44.29
C ARG A 93 13.37 6.29 -43.70
N GLU A 94 13.05 7.41 -44.35
CA GLU A 94 13.43 8.75 -43.89
C GLU A 94 12.65 9.20 -42.63
N LEU A 95 13.29 10.02 -41.77
CA LEU A 95 12.73 10.54 -40.51
C LEU A 95 11.42 11.35 -40.66
N ASN A 96 11.10 11.81 -41.87
CA ASN A 96 9.90 12.58 -42.20
C ASN A 96 8.70 11.68 -42.58
N ALA A 97 8.88 10.35 -42.63
CA ALA A 97 7.84 9.43 -43.07
C ALA A 97 6.90 8.98 -41.94
N PHE A 98 7.25 9.23 -40.68
CA PHE A 98 6.52 8.74 -39.51
C PHE A 98 5.06 9.22 -39.48
N PRO A 99 4.13 8.37 -38.99
CA PRO A 99 2.72 8.70 -38.96
C PRO A 99 2.46 9.78 -37.90
N ASP A 100 1.47 10.63 -38.15
CA ASP A 100 0.94 11.57 -37.15
C ASP A 100 0.30 10.77 -36.00
N LEU A 101 0.79 11.01 -34.78
CA LEU A 101 0.37 10.32 -33.56
C LEU A 101 -0.51 11.21 -32.65
N CYS A 102 -0.87 12.42 -33.05
CA CYS A 102 -1.75 13.30 -32.27
C CYS A 102 -3.13 12.67 -31.99
N GLY A 103 -3.57 11.71 -32.81
CA GLY A 103 -4.78 10.92 -32.53
C GLY A 103 -4.70 10.12 -31.21
N CYS A 104 -3.50 9.72 -30.79
CA CYS A 104 -3.25 9.00 -29.54
C CYS A 104 -3.13 9.92 -28.31
N ALA A 105 -3.08 11.25 -28.50
CA ALA A 105 -2.85 12.23 -27.45
C ALA A 105 -4.11 12.69 -26.69
N THR A 106 -5.32 12.47 -27.22
CA THR A 106 -6.53 13.14 -26.69
C THR A 106 -7.30 12.33 -25.65
N GLU A 107 -7.85 13.02 -24.63
CA GLU A 107 -8.86 12.49 -23.68
C GLU A 107 -10.24 12.17 -24.34
N ALA A 108 -10.33 12.23 -25.67
CA ALA A 108 -11.59 12.19 -26.43
C ALA A 108 -12.33 10.83 -26.38
N TRP A 109 -11.69 9.77 -25.88
CA TRP A 109 -12.34 8.46 -25.70
C TRP A 109 -13.41 8.42 -24.59
N ARG A 110 -13.54 9.47 -23.77
CA ARG A 110 -14.66 9.61 -22.81
C ARG A 110 -15.99 10.03 -23.44
N LYS A 111 -16.05 10.39 -24.73
CA LYS A 111 -17.30 10.69 -25.43
C LYS A 111 -17.39 9.88 -26.71
N GLY A 112 -18.35 8.95 -26.74
CA GLY A 112 -18.55 7.99 -27.83
C GLY A 112 -18.54 8.63 -29.23
N VAL A 113 -17.52 8.24 -30.00
CA VAL A 113 -17.50 8.37 -31.46
C VAL A 113 -17.32 6.97 -32.00
N GLU A 114 -18.34 6.46 -32.69
CA GLU A 114 -18.27 5.22 -33.47
C GLU A 114 -17.25 5.42 -34.60
N PHE A 115 -16.15 4.65 -34.57
CA PHE A 115 -15.30 4.50 -35.74
C PHE A 115 -16.00 3.55 -36.71
N THR A 116 -16.56 4.11 -37.79
CA THR A 116 -17.05 3.32 -38.92
C THR A 116 -15.84 2.82 -39.73
N MET A 117 -15.42 1.58 -39.48
CA MET A 117 -14.48 0.89 -40.36
C MET A 117 -15.17 0.53 -41.67
N THR A 118 -14.91 1.30 -42.73
CA THR A 118 -15.11 0.82 -44.10
C THR A 118 -13.91 -0.01 -44.54
N ARG A 119 -13.95 -1.33 -44.32
CA ARG A 119 -13.46 -2.37 -45.26
C ARG A 119 -13.80 -3.79 -44.77
N GLN A 120 -13.93 -4.68 -45.74
CA GLN A 120 -14.74 -5.90 -45.74
C GLN A 120 -14.26 -7.05 -44.85
N PRO A 121 -15.18 -7.97 -44.47
CA PRO A 121 -14.88 -9.16 -43.68
C PRO A 121 -14.32 -10.29 -44.55
N SER A 122 -13.01 -10.49 -44.48
CA SER A 122 -12.41 -11.80 -44.71
C SER A 122 -11.04 -11.84 -44.04
N ASP A 123 -10.93 -12.73 -43.07
CA ASP A 123 -9.72 -13.39 -42.55
C ASP A 123 -9.50 -13.19 -41.04
N MET A 124 -10.19 -14.06 -40.29
CA MET A 124 -9.84 -14.43 -38.92
C MET A 124 -8.50 -15.17 -38.93
N VAL A 125 -7.53 -14.76 -38.12
CA VAL A 125 -6.61 -15.68 -37.43
C VAL A 125 -6.31 -15.15 -36.03
N SER A 126 -6.31 -16.09 -35.09
CA SER A 126 -6.13 -16.02 -33.64
C SER A 126 -4.85 -15.34 -33.14
N ASP A 127 -5.03 -14.60 -32.04
CA ASP A 127 -4.06 -14.17 -31.02
C ASP A 127 -3.06 -15.27 -30.61
N PRO A 128 -1.76 -14.95 -30.46
CA PRO A 128 -1.03 -15.47 -29.30
C PRO A 128 0.16 -14.59 -28.85
N LEU A 129 0.07 -13.90 -27.71
CA LEU A 129 1.28 -13.46 -26.98
C LEU A 129 1.16 -13.65 -25.46
N GLU A 130 1.15 -14.92 -25.05
CA GLU A 130 1.79 -15.35 -23.81
C GLU A 130 3.32 -15.44 -24.05
N LYS A 131 4.08 -15.04 -23.03
CA LYS A 131 5.54 -15.17 -22.83
C LYS A 131 6.38 -14.02 -23.39
N LEU A 132 6.95 -13.24 -22.47
CA LEU A 132 8.31 -12.71 -22.55
C LEU A 132 8.70 -12.17 -21.16
N ASP A 133 9.65 -12.85 -20.53
CA ASP A 133 10.02 -12.68 -19.13
C ASP A 133 11.55 -12.81 -19.03
N TRP A 134 12.33 -11.72 -19.15
CA TRP A 134 13.73 -11.69 -18.69
C TRP A 134 14.23 -10.28 -18.28
N LEU A 135 14.98 -10.28 -17.18
CA LEU A 135 16.09 -9.40 -16.76
C LEU A 135 15.82 -8.15 -15.90
N GLN A 136 15.87 -8.42 -14.59
CA GLN A 136 16.36 -7.54 -13.52
C GLN A 136 17.81 -7.07 -13.75
N ALA A 137 18.12 -5.81 -13.39
CA ALA A 137 19.34 -5.45 -12.65
C ALA A 137 19.30 -4.01 -12.09
N GLY A 138 19.43 -3.89 -10.76
CA GLY A 138 20.13 -2.78 -10.07
C GLY A 138 19.36 -1.50 -9.76
N ILE A 139 18.73 -1.43 -8.58
CA ILE A 139 18.36 -0.15 -7.94
C ILE A 139 19.27 0.02 -6.72
N SER A 140 20.03 1.12 -6.70
CA SER A 140 20.76 1.65 -5.55
C SER A 140 20.12 2.98 -5.16
N ASN A 141 19.97 3.18 -3.85
CA ASN A 141 19.41 4.34 -3.16
C ASN A 141 20.05 5.68 -3.58
N ASP A 142 19.24 6.74 -3.61
CA ASP A 142 19.47 7.98 -2.84
C ASP A 142 18.23 8.90 -2.82
N ILE A 143 17.52 8.85 -1.68
CA ILE A 143 16.87 9.89 -0.86
C ILE A 143 16.65 11.28 -1.51
N LEU A 144 15.38 11.68 -1.64
CA LEU A 144 14.96 13.07 -1.88
C LEU A 144 14.53 13.75 -0.57
N HIS A 145 15.33 14.74 -0.17
CA HIS A 145 14.90 15.86 0.68
C HIS A 145 13.83 16.70 -0.04
N TRP A 146 12.73 17.03 0.65
CA TRP A 146 11.75 18.03 0.19
C TRP A 146 11.64 19.19 1.18
N ASP A 147 12.20 20.34 0.79
CA ASP A 147 11.83 21.65 1.33
C ASP A 147 10.55 22.13 0.65
N LEU A 148 9.48 22.29 1.44
CA LEU A 148 8.35 23.17 1.09
C LEU A 148 8.10 24.11 2.27
N LEU A 149 8.77 25.26 2.21
CA LEU A 149 8.29 26.48 2.85
C LEU A 149 7.29 27.10 1.88
N ASP A 150 6.02 27.19 2.27
CA ASP A 150 5.46 28.53 2.45
C ASP A 150 4.28 28.54 3.43
N ARG A 151 4.30 29.60 4.24
CA ARG A 151 3.41 29.84 5.37
C ARG A 151 2.15 30.54 4.90
N ASP A 152 0.99 30.05 5.31
CA ASP A 152 -0.07 30.94 5.80
C ASP A 152 -1.01 30.17 6.75
N THR A 153 -0.66 30.16 8.04
CA THR A 153 -1.52 29.64 9.11
C THR A 153 -2.13 30.82 9.86
N THR A 154 -3.36 31.19 9.50
CA THR A 154 -4.21 31.94 10.43
C THR A 154 -4.69 30.97 11.51
N GLU A 155 -4.09 31.08 12.69
CA GLU A 155 -4.39 30.32 13.90
C GLU A 155 -5.86 30.53 14.32
N LEU A 156 -6.59 29.42 14.49
CA LEU A 156 -7.80 29.37 15.30
C LEU A 156 -7.44 28.74 16.67
N PRO A 157 -7.89 29.32 17.80
CA PRO A 157 -7.44 28.90 19.12
C PRO A 157 -8.17 27.63 19.57
N TRP A 158 -7.43 26.52 19.66
CA TRP A 158 -7.93 25.23 20.16
C TRP A 158 -7.90 25.20 21.69
N ASN A 159 -9.08 25.17 22.30
CA ASN A 159 -9.24 24.95 23.73
C ASN A 159 -9.69 23.49 23.97
N ASP A 160 -8.75 22.68 24.46
CA ASP A 160 -8.90 21.66 25.50
C ASP A 160 -10.07 20.65 25.44
N THR A 161 -9.94 19.65 24.56
CA THR A 161 -10.17 18.18 24.77
C THR A 161 -9.81 17.47 23.46
N ARG A 162 -8.57 16.97 23.31
CA ARG A 162 -8.13 16.31 22.07
C ARG A 162 -8.77 14.93 21.95
N HIS A 163 -9.90 14.85 21.25
CA HIS A 163 -10.38 13.60 20.66
C HIS A 163 -9.64 13.44 19.33
N VAL A 164 -8.59 12.63 19.34
CA VAL A 164 -7.76 12.36 18.17
C VAL A 164 -8.36 11.17 17.43
N ASP A 165 -8.30 11.20 16.10
CA ASP A 165 -8.62 10.04 15.28
C ASP A 165 -7.85 8.80 15.79
N MET A 166 -8.45 7.61 15.69
CA MET A 166 -7.87 6.39 16.27
C MET A 166 -8.22 5.14 15.45
N LEU A 167 -7.28 4.21 15.34
CA LEU A 167 -7.57 2.81 15.01
C LEU A 167 -8.15 2.13 16.25
N ALA A 168 -9.47 2.06 16.34
CA ALA A 168 -10.15 1.65 17.57
C ALA A 168 -10.17 0.14 17.76
N SER A 169 -10.49 -0.63 16.71
CA SER A 169 -10.50 -2.10 16.83
C SER A 169 -10.26 -2.84 15.51
N CYS A 170 -9.66 -4.02 15.62
CA CYS A 170 -9.71 -5.05 14.57
C CYS A 170 -10.92 -5.95 14.84
N VAL A 171 -11.78 -6.20 13.84
CA VAL A 171 -13.01 -6.98 14.02
C VAL A 171 -12.88 -8.32 13.31
N LEU A 172 -12.85 -9.41 14.07
CA LEU A 172 -12.81 -10.79 13.56
C LEU A 172 -14.16 -11.47 13.75
N ARG A 173 -14.64 -12.12 12.69
CA ARG A 173 -15.87 -12.93 12.71
C ARG A 173 -15.53 -14.39 12.97
N VAL A 174 -16.22 -14.99 13.92
CA VAL A 174 -16.03 -16.42 14.28
C VAL A 174 -17.36 -17.14 14.49
N ALA A 175 -17.35 -18.47 14.36
CA ALA A 175 -18.48 -19.28 14.76
C ALA A 175 -18.65 -19.27 16.30
N PRO A 176 -19.87 -19.36 16.84
CA PRO A 176 -20.13 -19.41 18.29
C PRO A 176 -19.35 -20.51 19.02
N SER A 177 -19.09 -21.63 18.34
CA SER A 177 -18.33 -22.76 18.87
C SER A 177 -16.85 -22.44 19.16
N ARG A 178 -16.28 -21.39 18.54
CA ARG A 178 -14.90 -20.94 18.79
C ARG A 178 -14.76 -20.11 20.05
N LEU A 179 -15.81 -19.35 20.39
CA LEU A 179 -15.73 -18.28 21.37
C LEU A 179 -15.14 -18.73 22.72
N PRO A 180 -15.54 -19.85 23.35
CA PRO A 180 -15.02 -20.21 24.67
C PRO A 180 -13.50 -20.38 24.70
N LYS A 181 -12.93 -21.03 23.68
CA LYS A 181 -11.48 -21.26 23.59
C LYS A 181 -10.71 -19.97 23.26
N LEU A 182 -11.28 -19.11 22.42
CA LEU A 182 -10.70 -17.81 22.12
C LEU A 182 -10.63 -16.95 23.38
N LEU A 183 -11.72 -16.82 24.11
CA LEU A 183 -11.77 -16.03 25.34
C LEU A 183 -10.79 -16.56 26.38
N GLU A 184 -10.71 -17.89 26.56
CA GLU A 184 -9.73 -18.49 27.46
C GLU A 184 -8.29 -18.15 27.05
N PHE A 185 -7.96 -18.22 25.76
CA PHE A 185 -6.64 -17.88 25.26
C PHE A 185 -6.30 -16.39 25.48
N TYR A 186 -7.16 -15.48 25.02
CA TYR A 186 -6.87 -14.04 25.13
C TYR A 186 -6.83 -13.58 26.60
N GLU A 187 -7.68 -14.11 27.47
CA GLU A 187 -7.67 -13.77 28.91
C GLU A 187 -6.52 -14.45 29.66
N ARG A 188 -6.36 -15.77 29.55
CA ARG A 188 -5.39 -16.51 30.38
C ARG A 188 -3.99 -16.52 29.80
N CYS A 189 -3.87 -16.65 28.48
CA CYS A 189 -2.57 -16.71 27.84
C CYS A 189 -1.99 -15.31 27.65
N LEU A 190 -2.80 -14.38 27.13
CA LEU A 190 -2.35 -13.02 26.83
C LEU A 190 -2.70 -12.01 27.91
N GLY A 191 -3.63 -12.28 28.83
CA GLY A 191 -3.98 -11.33 29.90
C GLY A 191 -4.91 -10.20 29.48
N MET A 192 -5.62 -10.33 28.35
CA MET A 192 -6.57 -9.33 27.88
C MET A 192 -7.82 -9.26 28.77
N GLN A 193 -8.40 -8.06 28.88
CA GLN A 193 -9.67 -7.85 29.55
C GLN A 193 -10.83 -8.12 28.60
N ILE A 194 -11.83 -8.86 29.06
CA ILE A 194 -13.02 -9.19 28.27
C ILE A 194 -14.17 -8.26 28.63
N GLN A 195 -14.71 -7.56 27.64
CA GLN A 195 -15.99 -6.85 27.73
C GLN A 195 -16.99 -7.50 26.78
N ARG A 196 -18.22 -7.74 27.25
CA ARG A 196 -19.28 -8.36 26.46
C ARG A 196 -20.29 -7.28 26.08
N HIS A 197 -20.55 -7.17 24.78
CA HIS A 197 -21.58 -6.33 24.21
C HIS A 197 -22.67 -7.23 23.61
N ASP A 198 -23.78 -6.64 23.18
CA ASP A 198 -24.93 -7.41 22.67
C ASP A 198 -24.57 -8.20 21.41
N ASP A 199 -23.76 -7.63 20.52
CA ASP A 199 -23.44 -8.22 19.21
C ASP A 199 -22.01 -8.77 19.10
N PHE A 200 -21.10 -8.40 20.00
CA PHE A 200 -19.70 -8.80 19.95
C PHE A 200 -19.05 -8.89 21.33
N VAL A 201 -17.90 -9.56 21.40
CA VAL A 201 -17.04 -9.55 22.58
C VAL A 201 -15.79 -8.73 22.28
N GLU A 202 -15.46 -7.78 23.14
CA GLU A 202 -14.29 -6.92 23.00
C GLU A 202 -13.17 -7.37 23.94
N LEU A 203 -11.98 -7.49 23.38
CA LEU A 203 -10.76 -7.90 24.06
C LEU A 203 -9.83 -6.68 24.13
N LEU A 204 -9.66 -6.15 25.34
CA LEU A 204 -8.89 -4.94 25.58
C LEU A 204 -7.51 -5.27 26.13
N VAL A 205 -6.51 -4.50 25.68
CA VAL A 205 -5.18 -4.51 26.28
C VAL A 205 -5.24 -3.77 27.62
N PRO A 206 -4.90 -4.41 28.76
CA PRO A 206 -5.02 -3.80 30.08
C PRO A 206 -4.20 -2.50 30.17
N LYS A 207 -4.83 -1.41 30.62
CA LYS A 207 -4.18 -0.11 30.88
C LYS A 207 -3.42 0.47 29.67
N ARG A 208 -3.84 0.15 28.44
CA ARG A 208 -3.30 0.71 27.20
C ARG A 208 -4.44 1.25 26.35
N SER A 209 -4.98 2.41 26.73
CA SER A 209 -6.15 3.02 26.06
C SER A 209 -5.86 3.49 24.64
N GLU A 210 -4.59 3.66 24.26
CA GLU A 210 -4.16 4.05 22.92
C GLU A 210 -3.95 2.84 21.98
N SER A 211 -3.87 1.63 22.54
CA SER A 211 -3.88 0.39 21.77
C SER A 211 -5.29 0.14 21.23
N CYS A 212 -5.39 -0.33 19.98
CA CYS A 212 -6.64 -0.86 19.48
C CYS A 212 -7.08 -2.06 20.34
N SER A 213 -8.38 -2.32 20.36
CA SER A 213 -8.96 -3.56 20.87
C SER A 213 -9.06 -4.62 19.76
N LEU A 214 -9.35 -5.86 20.16
CA LEU A 214 -9.79 -6.91 19.24
C LEU A 214 -11.26 -7.21 19.52
N ARG A 215 -12.12 -7.00 18.52
CA ARG A 215 -13.55 -7.33 18.62
C ARG A 215 -13.83 -8.67 17.93
N VAL A 216 -14.49 -9.56 18.66
CA VAL A 216 -14.91 -10.87 18.18
C VAL A 216 -16.41 -10.82 17.91
N LEU A 217 -16.77 -10.71 16.63
CA LEU A 217 -18.14 -10.80 16.15
C LEU A 217 -18.54 -12.27 16.05
N VAL A 218 -19.57 -12.67 16.79
CA VAL A 218 -20.05 -14.05 16.80
C VAL A 218 -21.23 -14.17 15.84
N SER A 219 -21.14 -15.07 14.87
CA SER A 219 -22.19 -15.22 13.85
C SER A 219 -22.56 -16.68 13.61
N GLU A 220 -23.85 -16.98 13.76
CA GLU A 220 -24.46 -18.28 13.43
C GLU A 220 -24.48 -18.58 11.91
N GLU A 221 -24.24 -17.57 11.07
CA GLU A 221 -24.16 -17.75 9.60
C GLU A 221 -22.88 -18.47 9.17
N VAL A 222 -21.86 -18.48 10.02
CA VAL A 222 -20.55 -19.07 9.76
C VAL A 222 -20.66 -20.59 9.64
N LYS A 223 -20.20 -21.11 8.51
CA LYS A 223 -20.17 -22.54 8.17
C LYS A 223 -18.75 -23.06 7.96
N ALA A 224 -17.81 -22.18 7.61
CA ALA A 224 -16.43 -22.53 7.33
C ALA A 224 -15.47 -21.85 8.33
N GLY A 225 -14.61 -22.66 8.95
CA GLY A 225 -13.61 -22.16 9.89
C GLY A 225 -12.47 -21.40 9.20
N TYR A 226 -11.79 -20.53 9.94
CA TYR A 226 -10.77 -19.66 9.37
C TYR A 226 -9.58 -20.50 8.88
N ARG A 227 -9.15 -20.18 7.66
CA ARG A 227 -7.94 -20.75 7.06
C ARG A 227 -7.29 -19.67 6.23
N HIS A 228 -6.09 -19.27 6.63
CA HIS A 228 -5.35 -18.23 5.95
C HIS A 228 -5.13 -18.56 4.47
N LYS A 229 -5.47 -17.61 3.59
CA LYS A 229 -5.23 -17.65 2.15
C LYS A 229 -4.25 -16.53 1.78
N GLY A 230 -3.40 -16.79 0.78
CA GLY A 230 -2.49 -15.78 0.25
C GLY A 230 -3.19 -14.61 -0.45
N THR A 231 -4.49 -14.73 -0.71
CA THR A 231 -5.37 -13.69 -1.28
C THR A 231 -6.13 -12.93 -0.20
N ASP A 232 -6.03 -13.30 1.08
CA ASP A 232 -6.76 -12.57 2.12
C ASP A 232 -6.19 -11.16 2.28
N ILE A 233 -7.06 -10.15 2.39
CA ILE A 233 -6.63 -8.80 2.80
C ILE A 233 -6.03 -8.87 4.20
N TYR A 234 -6.64 -9.62 5.12
CA TYR A 234 -6.11 -9.78 6.47
C TYR A 234 -4.85 -10.65 6.49
N TRP A 235 -3.83 -10.20 7.21
CA TRP A 235 -2.68 -11.03 7.55
C TRP A 235 -2.69 -11.41 9.04
N LYS A 236 -2.50 -10.43 9.95
CA LYS A 236 -2.30 -10.66 11.39
C LYS A 236 -2.63 -9.40 12.20
N ILE A 237 -2.66 -9.59 13.50
CA ILE A 237 -2.30 -8.56 14.47
C ILE A 237 -0.86 -8.79 14.95
N GLY A 238 -0.14 -7.71 15.25
CA GLY A 238 1.18 -7.75 15.87
C GLY A 238 1.14 -7.23 17.31
N LEU A 239 1.73 -7.97 18.23
CA LEU A 239 1.86 -7.61 19.64
C LEU A 239 3.29 -7.13 19.88
N ALA A 240 3.45 -5.85 20.18
CA ALA A 240 4.72 -5.27 20.55
C ALA A 240 5.03 -5.60 22.01
N ILE A 241 6.09 -6.38 22.26
CA ILE A 241 6.51 -6.86 23.59
C ILE A 241 8.01 -6.69 23.81
N ASP A 242 8.48 -6.67 25.07
CA ASP A 242 9.90 -6.44 25.37
C ASP A 242 10.75 -7.74 25.33
N ASP A 243 10.14 -8.92 25.46
CA ASP A 243 10.84 -10.22 25.46
C ASP A 243 10.12 -11.31 24.63
N VAL A 244 10.38 -11.31 23.32
CA VAL A 244 9.85 -12.34 22.41
C VAL A 244 10.30 -13.74 22.78
N GLN A 245 11.56 -13.89 23.21
CA GLN A 245 12.08 -15.21 23.54
C GLN A 245 11.33 -15.80 24.74
N SER A 246 11.23 -15.05 25.86
CA SER A 246 10.51 -15.55 27.04
C SER A 246 9.02 -15.78 26.77
N ALA A 247 8.36 -14.89 26.02
CA ALA A 247 6.97 -15.06 25.63
C ALA A 247 6.75 -16.33 24.79
N SER A 248 7.63 -16.58 23.82
CA SER A 248 7.52 -17.74 22.92
C SER A 248 7.63 -19.07 23.67
N GLU A 249 8.56 -19.17 24.62
CA GLU A 249 8.75 -20.35 25.45
C GLU A 249 7.53 -20.62 26.35
N ARG A 250 6.95 -19.57 26.92
CA ARG A 250 5.76 -19.65 27.79
C ARG A 250 4.50 -20.03 27.02
N LEU A 251 4.33 -19.48 25.82
CA LEU A 251 3.19 -19.75 24.95
C LEU A 251 3.35 -21.05 24.15
N GLY A 252 4.56 -21.61 24.11
CA GLY A 252 4.88 -22.83 23.37
C GLY A 252 4.88 -22.63 21.85
N CYS A 253 5.23 -21.44 21.36
CA CYS A 253 5.41 -21.17 19.93
C CYS A 253 6.90 -21.20 19.53
N GLY A 254 7.19 -20.97 18.24
CA GLY A 254 8.56 -21.00 17.72
C GLY A 254 9.45 -19.91 18.33
N PRO A 255 10.78 -20.12 18.42
CA PRO A 255 11.69 -19.13 19.00
C PRO A 255 11.69 -17.83 18.21
N GLY A 256 11.99 -16.72 18.88
CA GLY A 256 12.18 -15.43 18.24
C GLY A 256 13.46 -15.36 17.41
N SER A 257 13.46 -14.55 16.36
CA SER A 257 14.67 -14.27 15.58
C SER A 257 14.62 -12.88 14.95
N GLN A 258 15.79 -12.28 14.71
CA GLN A 258 15.91 -11.03 13.96
C GLN A 258 15.58 -11.30 12.48
N PHE A 259 14.50 -10.70 11.99
CA PHE A 259 14.12 -10.72 10.60
C PHE A 259 14.71 -9.50 9.89
N LEU A 260 15.88 -9.69 9.26
CA LEU A 260 16.61 -8.62 8.56
C LEU A 260 16.72 -7.36 9.45
N ASP A 261 16.59 -6.18 8.86
CA ASP A 261 16.48 -4.91 9.56
C ASP A 261 15.03 -4.54 9.91
N ILE A 262 14.08 -5.49 9.90
CA ILE A 262 12.64 -5.25 10.12
C ILE A 262 12.29 -5.34 11.61
N GLY A 263 12.63 -6.44 12.27
CA GLY A 263 12.26 -6.67 13.67
C GLY A 263 12.68 -8.02 14.21
N PHE A 264 12.82 -8.15 15.53
CA PHE A 264 13.01 -9.43 16.19
C PHE A 264 11.66 -10.02 16.57
N LEU A 265 11.27 -11.15 15.98
CA LEU A 265 9.88 -11.60 16.01
C LEU A 265 9.71 -13.12 15.96
N THR A 266 8.50 -13.57 16.29
CA THR A 266 7.99 -14.93 16.01
C THR A 266 6.48 -14.87 15.75
N HIS A 267 5.91 -15.96 15.24
CA HIS A 267 4.48 -16.09 14.99
C HIS A 267 3.86 -17.21 15.83
N LEU A 268 2.60 -17.00 16.19
CA LEU A 268 1.70 -18.03 16.69
C LEU A 268 0.33 -17.87 16.04
N ALA A 269 -0.54 -18.85 16.25
CA ALA A 269 -1.93 -18.77 15.87
C ALA A 269 -2.81 -18.84 17.12
N ASP A 270 -3.87 -18.05 17.14
CA ASP A 270 -4.91 -18.19 18.16
C ASP A 270 -5.71 -19.51 17.96
N PRO A 271 -6.59 -19.90 18.91
CA PRO A 271 -7.39 -21.12 18.78
C PRO A 271 -8.34 -21.21 17.57
N ALA A 272 -8.63 -20.09 16.89
CA ALA A 272 -9.39 -20.09 15.64
C ALA A 272 -8.49 -20.13 14.40
N GLY A 273 -7.18 -19.93 14.56
CA GLY A 273 -6.18 -19.99 13.51
C GLY A 273 -5.73 -18.62 13.00
N PHE A 274 -6.16 -17.53 13.63
CA PHE A 274 -5.70 -16.18 13.27
C PHE A 274 -4.25 -16.00 13.67
N THR A 275 -3.43 -15.50 12.75
CA THR A 275 -2.02 -15.25 13.01
C THR A 275 -1.85 -14.07 13.95
N ILE A 276 -0.98 -14.26 14.93
CA ILE A 276 -0.47 -13.24 15.84
C ILE A 276 1.05 -13.22 15.65
N GLU A 277 1.62 -12.03 15.50
CA GLU A 277 3.07 -11.84 15.59
C GLU A 277 3.43 -11.32 16.98
N LEU A 278 4.46 -11.90 17.58
CA LEU A 278 5.12 -11.29 18.73
C LEU A 278 6.32 -10.53 18.18
N LEU A 279 6.30 -9.22 18.33
CA LEU A 279 7.34 -8.33 17.83
C LEU A 279 8.06 -7.69 19.00
N GLN A 280 9.37 -7.85 19.03
CA GLN A 280 10.18 -7.23 20.07
C GLN A 280 10.24 -5.71 19.83
N THR A 281 10.04 -4.94 20.88
CA THR A 281 10.17 -3.46 20.88
C THR A 281 11.59 -2.97 20.57
N THR A 282 12.56 -3.87 20.54
CA THR A 282 13.98 -3.62 20.26
C THR A 282 14.53 -4.67 19.30
N PHE A 283 15.48 -4.28 18.45
CA PHE A 283 16.31 -5.18 17.67
C PHE A 283 17.26 -5.98 18.55
N GLU A 284 17.71 -7.11 18.02
CA GLU A 284 18.69 -7.97 18.69
C GLU A 284 19.97 -7.22 19.09
N ALA A 285 20.41 -6.28 18.23
CA ALA A 285 21.61 -5.49 18.46
C ALA A 285 21.46 -4.47 19.61
N ASN A 286 20.24 -4.04 19.97
CA ASN A 286 20.00 -3.04 21.00
C ASN A 286 19.74 -3.67 22.39
N ALA A 287 20.64 -4.58 22.79
CA ALA A 287 20.52 -5.33 24.04
C ALA A 287 20.53 -4.44 25.30
N ALA A 288 21.18 -3.27 25.25
CA ALA A 288 21.26 -2.34 26.38
C ALA A 288 19.91 -1.65 26.65
N GLU A 289 19.22 -1.19 25.60
CA GLU A 289 17.86 -0.65 25.76
C GLU A 289 16.90 -1.74 26.21
N ARG A 290 16.98 -2.94 25.60
CA ARG A 290 16.17 -4.08 26.01
C ARG A 290 16.34 -4.37 27.50
N ALA A 291 17.57 -4.42 28.01
CA ALA A 291 17.82 -4.63 29.44
C ALA A 291 17.15 -3.56 30.33
N THR A 292 17.11 -2.30 29.86
CA THR A 292 16.43 -1.20 30.57
C THR A 292 14.91 -1.41 30.59
N ARG A 293 14.33 -1.92 29.50
CA ARG A 293 12.90 -2.23 29.40
C ARG A 293 12.51 -3.41 30.29
N LEU A 294 13.30 -4.49 30.26
CA LEU A 294 13.08 -5.69 31.07
C LEU A 294 13.22 -5.45 32.59
N ALA A 295 13.85 -4.36 33.00
CA ALA A 295 13.92 -3.97 34.42
C ALA A 295 12.60 -3.35 34.93
N ARG A 296 11.66 -3.00 34.05
CA ARG A 296 10.36 -2.43 34.43
C ARG A 296 9.47 -3.52 35.05
N PRO A 297 8.61 -3.18 36.03
CA PRO A 297 7.60 -4.11 36.53
C PRO A 297 6.63 -4.48 35.41
N VAL A 298 6.38 -5.78 35.24
CA VAL A 298 5.35 -6.29 34.30
C VAL A 298 3.99 -6.27 35.00
N GLU A 299 3.06 -5.49 34.48
CA GLU A 299 1.71 -5.38 35.04
C GLU A 299 0.88 -6.65 34.80
N ASN A 300 1.09 -7.29 33.65
CA ASN A 300 0.37 -8.46 33.17
C ASN A 300 1.05 -9.79 33.58
N SER A 301 1.72 -9.83 34.73
CA SER A 301 2.52 -10.97 35.19
C SER A 301 1.71 -12.22 35.54
N ALA A 302 0.38 -12.10 35.69
CA ALA A 302 -0.52 -13.20 36.00
C ALA A 302 -0.95 -14.01 34.75
N SER A 303 -0.77 -13.45 33.55
CA SER A 303 -0.99 -14.17 32.30
C SER A 303 0.10 -15.23 32.06
N LEU A 304 -0.17 -16.20 31.19
CA LEU A 304 0.85 -17.19 30.80
C LEU A 304 2.05 -16.50 30.13
N MET A 305 1.80 -15.53 29.24
CA MET A 305 2.83 -14.79 28.53
C MET A 305 3.73 -13.98 29.49
N ALA A 306 3.16 -13.48 30.59
CA ALA A 306 3.86 -12.69 31.59
C ALA A 306 4.67 -11.52 30.99
N GLN A 307 4.05 -10.81 30.04
CA GLN A 307 4.58 -9.61 29.37
C GLN A 307 3.47 -8.57 29.27
N ASP A 308 3.84 -7.30 29.38
CA ASP A 308 3.00 -6.20 28.92
C ASP A 308 3.15 -6.06 27.40
N PHE A 309 2.11 -5.57 26.74
CA PHE A 309 2.12 -5.42 25.28
C PHE A 309 1.20 -4.31 24.81
N VAL A 310 1.32 -3.97 23.53
CA VAL A 310 0.38 -3.18 22.75
C VAL A 310 0.02 -3.99 21.51
N ILE A 311 -1.22 -3.92 21.02
CA ILE A 311 -1.49 -4.36 19.63
C ILE A 311 -0.85 -3.30 18.73
N GLY A 312 0.42 -3.49 18.38
CA GLY A 312 1.24 -2.50 17.69
C GLY A 312 0.93 -2.42 16.20
N GLN A 313 0.46 -3.52 15.59
CA GLN A 313 0.05 -3.57 14.20
C GLN A 313 -1.29 -4.24 14.00
N ILE A 314 -2.09 -3.69 13.08
CA ILE A 314 -3.03 -4.45 12.27
C ILE A 314 -2.43 -4.56 10.87
N THR A 315 -2.15 -5.78 10.42
CA THR A 315 -1.50 -6.00 9.12
C THR A 315 -2.54 -6.40 8.08
N THR A 316 -2.62 -5.61 7.02
CA THR A 316 -3.45 -5.86 5.84
C THR A 316 -2.61 -5.88 4.57
N ARG A 317 -3.10 -6.52 3.53
CA ARG A 317 -2.46 -6.53 2.21
C ARG A 317 -3.13 -5.52 1.30
N ILE A 318 -2.34 -4.93 0.41
CA ILE A 318 -2.80 -4.01 -0.63
C ILE A 318 -2.24 -4.44 -1.99
N THR A 319 -2.95 -4.09 -3.07
CA THR A 319 -2.51 -4.40 -4.44
C THR A 319 -1.68 -3.31 -5.08
N ASP A 320 -1.85 -2.05 -4.67
CA ASP A 320 -1.06 -0.91 -5.15
C ASP A 320 -0.86 0.11 -4.01
N PRO A 321 0.39 0.46 -3.64
CA PRO A 321 0.65 1.43 -2.59
C PRO A 321 0.13 2.83 -2.91
N LYS A 322 0.07 3.25 -4.18
CA LYS A 322 -0.29 4.62 -4.54
C LYS A 322 -1.73 5.00 -4.14
N PRO A 323 -2.78 4.31 -4.61
CA PRO A 323 -4.16 4.63 -4.20
C PRO A 323 -4.39 4.39 -2.72
N SER A 324 -3.77 3.37 -2.12
CA SER A 324 -3.92 3.08 -0.69
C SER A 324 -3.29 4.16 0.18
N LEU A 325 -2.06 4.59 -0.14
CA LEU A 325 -1.41 5.71 0.57
C LEU A 325 -2.15 7.04 0.37
N GLU A 326 -2.72 7.29 -0.81
CA GLU A 326 -3.55 8.48 -1.03
C GLU A 326 -4.82 8.43 -0.17
N PHE A 327 -5.49 7.28 -0.11
CA PHE A 327 -6.66 7.08 0.72
C PHE A 327 -6.33 7.27 2.21
N TYR A 328 -5.38 6.52 2.75
CA TYR A 328 -5.10 6.56 4.19
C TYR A 328 -4.51 7.92 4.64
N GLN A 329 -3.70 8.59 3.81
CA GLN A 329 -3.12 9.89 4.18
C GLN A 329 -4.04 11.08 3.90
N LYS A 330 -4.72 11.13 2.75
CA LYS A 330 -5.51 12.31 2.38
C LYS A 330 -6.97 12.22 2.82
N VAL A 331 -7.55 11.03 2.74
CA VAL A 331 -8.95 10.81 3.15
C VAL A 331 -8.98 10.59 4.66
N LEU A 332 -8.23 9.62 5.16
CA LEU A 332 -8.22 9.28 6.58
C LEU A 332 -7.17 10.03 7.41
N ARG A 333 -6.40 10.97 6.85
CA ARG A 333 -5.47 11.82 7.61
C ARG A 333 -4.44 11.07 8.46
N MET A 334 -4.14 9.82 8.12
CA MET A 334 -3.09 9.06 8.79
C MET A 334 -1.73 9.54 8.31
N LYS A 335 -0.75 9.56 9.22
CA LYS A 335 0.64 9.90 8.90
C LYS A 335 1.40 8.66 8.50
N LEU A 336 2.16 8.71 7.39
CA LEU A 336 3.10 7.67 7.00
C LEU A 336 4.35 7.74 7.90
N MET A 337 4.55 6.70 8.71
CA MET A 337 5.59 6.66 9.75
C MET A 337 6.85 5.92 9.29
N SER A 338 6.70 4.89 8.46
CA SER A 338 7.83 4.11 7.95
C SER A 338 7.45 3.35 6.68
N VAL A 339 8.40 3.22 5.77
CA VAL A 339 8.35 2.34 4.60
C VAL A 339 9.49 1.34 4.73
N GLN A 340 9.21 0.05 4.58
CA GLN A 340 10.20 -1.00 4.81
C GLN A 340 10.20 -1.97 3.62
N PRO A 341 11.08 -1.73 2.63
CA PRO A 341 11.28 -2.67 1.53
C PRO A 341 11.90 -3.97 2.05
N VAL A 342 11.26 -5.10 1.79
CA VAL A 342 11.75 -6.44 2.14
C VAL A 342 12.18 -7.15 0.86
N THR A 343 13.20 -6.60 0.21
CA THR A 343 13.64 -6.99 -1.14
C THR A 343 13.85 -8.49 -1.35
N PRO A 344 14.48 -9.26 -0.43
CA PRO A 344 14.64 -10.70 -0.61
C PRO A 344 13.31 -11.47 -0.72
N TYR A 345 12.22 -10.90 -0.20
CA TYR A 345 10.88 -11.50 -0.18
C TYR A 345 9.90 -10.77 -1.11
N ARG A 346 10.36 -9.78 -1.88
CA ARG A 346 9.57 -9.05 -2.90
C ARG A 346 8.27 -8.45 -2.37
N PHE A 347 8.30 -7.88 -1.18
CA PHE A 347 7.21 -7.06 -0.67
C PHE A 347 7.74 -5.81 0.02
N THR A 348 6.88 -4.81 0.18
CA THR A 348 7.15 -3.58 0.91
C THR A 348 6.07 -3.39 1.97
N LEU A 349 6.47 -2.98 3.18
CA LEU A 349 5.57 -2.64 4.28
C LEU A 349 5.45 -1.13 4.40
N TYR A 350 4.23 -0.62 4.59
CA TYR A 350 3.96 0.80 4.85
C TYR A 350 3.23 0.91 6.18
N PHE A 351 3.76 1.72 7.10
CA PHE A 351 3.19 1.87 8.43
C PHE A 351 2.55 3.24 8.57
N LEU A 352 1.24 3.26 8.80
CA LEU A 352 0.48 4.50 9.00
C LEU A 352 -0.12 4.56 10.40
N ALA A 353 -0.23 5.75 10.97
CA ALA A 353 -0.84 5.95 12.28
C ALA A 353 -1.59 7.29 12.37
N TYR A 354 -2.53 7.36 13.29
CA TYR A 354 -3.09 8.63 13.76
C TYR A 354 -2.19 9.18 14.86
N THR A 355 -1.28 10.08 14.48
CA THR A 355 -0.32 10.65 15.42
C THR A 355 0.24 11.96 14.87
N GLU A 356 0.57 12.86 15.79
CA GLU A 356 1.34 14.07 15.49
C GLU A 356 2.84 13.85 15.68
N GLU A 357 3.26 12.71 16.24
CA GLU A 357 4.68 12.40 16.45
C GLU A 357 5.43 12.29 15.12
N ASP A 358 6.67 12.77 15.09
CA ASP A 358 7.60 12.56 13.99
C ASP A 358 8.50 11.35 14.31
N PRO A 359 8.75 10.44 13.33
CA PRO A 359 9.82 9.48 13.44
C PRO A 359 11.18 10.18 13.67
N PRO A 360 12.18 9.50 14.25
CA PRO A 360 13.49 10.09 14.52
C PRO A 360 14.21 10.54 13.23
N ASN A 361 13.93 9.92 12.09
CA ASN A 361 14.42 10.32 10.78
C ASN A 361 13.28 10.76 9.86
N ALA A 362 13.49 11.86 9.13
CA ALA A 362 12.56 12.33 8.10
C ALA A 362 12.47 11.39 6.89
N ASP A 363 13.53 10.61 6.61
CA ASP A 363 13.48 9.54 5.63
C ASP A 363 12.66 8.37 6.19
N VAL A 364 11.48 8.15 5.61
CA VAL A 364 10.55 7.09 6.02
C VAL A 364 11.14 5.68 5.86
N GLU A 365 12.16 5.50 5.02
CA GLU A 365 12.84 4.21 4.83
C GLU A 365 13.97 3.94 5.83
N ALA A 366 14.34 4.95 6.64
CA ALA A 366 15.42 4.82 7.59
C ALA A 366 15.17 3.72 8.63
N VAL A 367 16.17 2.84 8.81
CA VAL A 367 16.10 1.70 9.74
C VAL A 367 15.85 2.13 11.18
N GLU A 368 16.36 3.29 11.59
CA GLU A 368 16.17 3.84 12.94
C GLU A 368 14.70 4.19 13.27
N ASN A 369 13.85 4.41 12.27
CA ASN A 369 12.42 4.63 12.48
C ASN A 369 11.70 3.36 12.95
N ARG A 370 12.21 2.17 12.59
CA ARG A 370 11.52 0.90 12.77
C ARG A 370 11.45 0.49 14.24
N GLU A 371 12.59 0.51 14.93
CA GLU A 371 12.64 0.21 16.36
C GLU A 371 11.82 1.23 17.18
N TRP A 372 11.91 2.51 16.83
CA TRP A 372 11.09 3.57 17.44
C TRP A 372 9.59 3.33 17.26
N LEU A 373 9.18 2.83 16.08
CA LEU A 373 7.79 2.52 15.75
C LEU A 373 7.23 1.38 16.60
N TRP A 374 8.03 0.34 16.85
CA TRP A 374 7.64 -0.81 17.69
C TRP A 374 7.43 -0.44 19.15
N GLN A 375 7.87 0.75 19.55
CA GLN A 375 7.77 1.26 20.91
C GLN A 375 6.59 2.22 21.12
N ARG A 376 5.80 2.51 20.08
CA ARG A 376 4.65 3.42 20.21
C ARG A 376 3.57 2.81 21.11
N PRO A 377 2.85 3.63 21.89
CA PRO A 377 1.77 3.16 22.75
C PRO A 377 0.46 2.90 21.99
N TYR A 378 0.41 3.24 20.70
CA TYR A 378 -0.75 3.12 19.83
C TYR A 378 -0.54 2.13 18.68
N THR A 379 -1.66 1.72 18.07
CA THR A 379 -1.66 0.81 16.92
C THR A 379 -1.33 1.53 15.62
N THR A 380 -0.54 0.86 14.78
CA THR A 380 -0.27 1.26 13.39
C THR A 380 -1.04 0.35 12.43
N LEU A 381 -1.47 0.90 11.29
CA LEU A 381 -1.92 0.11 10.16
C LEU A 381 -0.69 -0.25 9.31
N GLU A 382 -0.36 -1.54 9.26
CA GLU A 382 0.70 -2.08 8.43
C GLU A 382 0.08 -2.55 7.10
N LEU A 383 0.42 -1.87 6.01
CA LEU A 383 0.04 -2.28 4.66
C LEU A 383 1.18 -3.08 4.03
N GLN A 384 0.94 -4.34 3.69
CA GLN A 384 1.86 -5.17 2.94
C GLN A 384 1.50 -5.15 1.45
N HIS A 385 2.39 -4.59 0.64
CA HIS A 385 2.32 -4.67 -0.82
C HIS A 385 3.30 -5.72 -1.33
N ARG A 386 2.81 -6.85 -1.84
CA ARG A 386 3.67 -7.78 -2.60
C ARG A 386 3.82 -7.28 -4.02
N TRP A 387 5.04 -7.28 -4.54
CA TRP A 387 5.36 -6.66 -5.84
C TRP A 387 4.74 -7.37 -7.04
N ASP A 388 4.23 -8.59 -6.85
CA ASP A 388 3.50 -9.39 -7.82
C ASP A 388 1.98 -9.32 -7.64
N SER A 389 1.47 -8.45 -6.76
CA SER A 389 0.03 -8.30 -6.54
C SER A 389 -0.64 -7.75 -7.79
N ALA A 390 -1.71 -8.42 -8.23
CA ALA A 390 -2.56 -7.91 -9.31
C ALA A 390 -3.77 -7.17 -8.73
N PRO A 391 -4.26 -6.10 -9.38
CA PRO A 391 -5.50 -5.45 -8.98
C PRO A 391 -6.65 -6.45 -8.82
N GLY A 392 -7.40 -6.36 -7.71
CA GLY A 392 -8.51 -7.27 -7.42
C GLY A 392 -8.12 -8.71 -7.07
N SER A 393 -6.83 -9.00 -6.85
CA SER A 393 -6.35 -10.32 -6.40
C SER A 393 -6.57 -10.60 -4.92
N LEU A 394 -7.00 -9.60 -4.15
CA LEU A 394 -7.27 -9.71 -2.72
C LEU A 394 -8.76 -9.88 -2.44
N SER A 395 -9.07 -10.53 -1.32
CA SER A 395 -10.44 -10.88 -0.94
C SER A 395 -10.67 -10.76 0.56
N ILE A 396 -11.94 -10.55 0.91
CA ILE A 396 -12.44 -10.61 2.29
C ILE A 396 -13.33 -11.85 2.42
N PRO A 397 -13.30 -12.54 3.57
CA PRO A 397 -14.18 -13.67 3.84
C PRO A 397 -15.65 -13.34 3.58
N SER A 398 -16.37 -14.29 3.00
CA SER A 398 -17.82 -14.22 2.87
C SER A 398 -18.50 -14.26 4.26
N LYS A 399 -19.77 -13.88 4.36
CA LYS A 399 -20.50 -13.87 5.64
C LYS A 399 -20.55 -15.24 6.35
N ASP A 400 -20.48 -16.32 5.58
CA ASP A 400 -20.47 -17.70 6.07
C ASP A 400 -19.07 -18.29 6.30
N GLU A 401 -18.02 -17.47 6.18
CA GLU A 401 -16.64 -17.82 6.51
C GLU A 401 -16.17 -17.05 7.77
N GLU A 402 -15.41 -17.72 8.65
CA GLU A 402 -14.64 -17.03 9.68
C GLU A 402 -13.55 -16.18 9.02
N GLY A 403 -13.24 -15.03 9.62
CA GLY A 403 -12.14 -14.20 9.16
C GLY A 403 -12.32 -12.73 9.52
N LEU A 404 -11.55 -11.83 8.89
CA LEU A 404 -11.69 -10.40 9.10
C LEU A 404 -13.09 -9.92 8.66
N HIS A 405 -13.75 -9.18 9.54
CA HIS A 405 -14.99 -8.46 9.24
C HIS A 405 -14.68 -7.04 8.74
N GLY A 406 -13.72 -6.37 9.39
CA GLY A 406 -13.31 -5.00 9.08
C GLY A 406 -12.44 -4.41 10.19
N ILE A 407 -12.16 -3.12 10.08
CA ILE A 407 -11.48 -2.33 11.11
C ILE A 407 -12.43 -1.22 11.56
N THR A 408 -12.52 -0.95 12.86
CA THR A 408 -13.23 0.22 13.36
C THR A 408 -12.24 1.37 13.55
N ILE A 409 -12.57 2.53 12.98
CA ILE A 409 -11.90 3.79 13.27
C ILE A 409 -12.81 4.66 14.14
N GLN A 410 -12.20 5.36 15.09
CA GLN A 410 -12.89 6.39 15.86
C GLN A 410 -12.41 7.76 15.40
N ILE A 411 -13.32 8.61 14.95
CA ILE A 411 -13.02 9.96 14.49
C ILE A 411 -14.01 10.97 15.08
N PRO A 412 -13.65 12.25 15.21
CA PRO A 412 -14.60 13.28 15.61
C PRO A 412 -15.73 13.46 14.58
N LEU A 413 -16.89 13.97 15.05
CA LEU A 413 -18.05 14.19 14.19
C LEU A 413 -17.74 15.14 13.03
N GLU A 414 -16.92 16.16 13.28
CA GLU A 414 -16.47 17.12 12.28
C GLU A 414 -15.64 16.47 11.17
N HIS A 415 -14.84 15.44 11.49
CA HIS A 415 -14.07 14.69 10.52
C HIS A 415 -15.01 13.83 9.67
N LEU A 416 -15.95 13.12 10.29
CA LEU A 416 -16.98 12.38 9.55
C LEU A 416 -17.77 13.29 8.58
N GLN A 417 -18.17 14.48 9.03
CA GLN A 417 -18.85 15.46 8.19
C GLN A 417 -17.97 15.98 7.04
N ALA A 418 -16.65 16.09 7.23
CA ALA A 418 -15.73 16.45 6.17
C ALA A 418 -15.61 15.34 5.13
N LEU A 419 -15.46 14.08 5.57
CA LEU A 419 -15.44 12.90 4.70
C LEU A 419 -16.70 12.83 3.82
N GLU A 420 -17.88 13.08 4.39
CA GLU A 420 -19.15 13.08 3.65
C GLU A 420 -19.22 14.16 2.54
N ARG A 421 -18.53 15.28 2.71
CA ARG A 421 -18.50 16.38 1.72
C ARG A 421 -17.41 16.22 0.68
N GLU A 422 -16.22 15.83 1.11
CA GLU A 422 -14.98 15.92 0.33
C GLU A 422 -14.61 14.58 -0.30
N ALA A 423 -15.04 13.47 0.28
CA ALA A 423 -14.75 12.11 -0.17
C ALA A 423 -16.02 11.23 -0.30
N PRO A 424 -17.14 11.72 -0.90
CA PRO A 424 -18.41 10.99 -0.92
C PRO A 424 -18.36 9.65 -1.67
N GLY A 425 -17.36 9.44 -2.52
CA GLY A 425 -17.14 8.16 -3.22
C GLY A 425 -16.69 7.02 -2.30
N TYR A 426 -16.18 7.33 -1.11
CA TYR A 426 -15.72 6.34 -0.13
C TYR A 426 -16.75 6.10 0.98
N VAL A 427 -17.68 7.02 1.21
CA VAL A 427 -18.61 6.98 2.36
C VAL A 427 -19.95 6.38 1.99
N VAL A 428 -20.27 5.23 2.59
CA VAL A 428 -21.63 4.66 2.58
C VAL A 428 -22.39 5.19 3.80
N ARG A 429 -23.46 5.95 3.53
CA ARG A 429 -24.27 6.61 4.56
C ARG A 429 -24.99 5.61 5.46
N VAL A 430 -24.75 5.72 6.77
CA VAL A 430 -25.62 5.14 7.79
C VAL A 430 -26.29 6.29 8.56
N PRO A 431 -27.63 6.36 8.64
CA PRO A 431 -28.31 7.39 9.42
C PRO A 431 -27.99 7.25 10.91
N GLY A 432 -27.28 8.24 11.48
CA GLY A 432 -27.06 8.35 12.92
C GLY A 432 -25.69 7.84 13.38
N ARG A 433 -24.72 8.76 13.44
CA ARG A 433 -23.43 8.66 14.19
C ARG A 433 -22.47 7.53 13.81
N SER A 434 -22.76 6.75 12.78
CA SER A 434 -21.81 5.80 12.20
C SER A 434 -21.72 6.00 10.68
N GLY A 435 -20.59 5.61 10.12
CA GLY A 435 -20.35 5.58 8.68
C GLY A 435 -19.61 4.30 8.32
N SER A 436 -19.71 3.88 7.07
CA SER A 436 -18.92 2.76 6.57
C SER A 436 -18.13 3.22 5.36
N LEU A 437 -16.85 2.86 5.31
CA LEU A 437 -15.94 3.14 4.20
C LEU A 437 -15.41 1.83 3.64
N LEU A 438 -15.01 1.86 2.37
CA LEU A 438 -14.17 0.82 1.78
C LEU A 438 -12.85 1.46 1.36
N ASP A 439 -11.74 0.82 1.73
CA ASP A 439 -10.45 1.19 1.17
C ASP A 439 -10.36 0.76 -0.31
N PRO A 440 -9.31 1.18 -1.05
CA PRO A 440 -9.15 0.86 -2.47
C PRO A 440 -9.09 -0.64 -2.80
N ASP A 441 -8.69 -1.48 -1.84
CA ASP A 441 -8.62 -2.94 -1.99
C ASP A 441 -9.90 -3.65 -1.49
N GLY A 442 -10.87 -2.88 -0.95
CA GLY A 442 -12.17 -3.36 -0.53
C GLY A 442 -12.29 -3.68 0.96
N LEU A 443 -11.35 -3.25 1.81
CA LEU A 443 -11.41 -3.38 3.27
C LEU A 443 -12.51 -2.52 3.90
N PRO A 444 -13.49 -3.10 4.62
CA PRO A 444 -14.47 -2.36 5.39
C PRO A 444 -13.83 -1.65 6.56
N LEU A 445 -14.05 -0.33 6.61
CA LEU A 445 -13.74 0.50 7.75
C LEU A 445 -15.05 1.06 8.32
N GLU A 446 -15.38 0.63 9.54
CA GLU A 446 -16.53 1.14 10.27
C GLU A 446 -16.11 2.38 11.07
N VAL A 447 -16.89 3.44 10.98
CA VAL A 447 -16.61 4.72 11.61
C VAL A 447 -17.49 4.90 12.84
N GLU A 448 -16.86 5.04 14.00
CA GLU A 448 -17.50 5.42 15.26
C GLU A 448 -17.17 6.88 15.61
N VAL A 449 -18.17 7.67 16.01
CA VAL A 449 -17.93 9.05 16.46
C VAL A 449 -17.41 9.04 17.89
N ALA A 450 -16.23 9.63 18.11
CA ALA A 450 -15.62 9.75 19.44
C ALA A 450 -16.49 10.57 20.41
N GLY A 451 -16.60 10.12 21.67
CA GLY A 451 -17.23 10.88 22.76
C GLY A 451 -18.75 10.77 22.92
N CYS A 452 -19.37 9.67 22.50
CA CYS A 452 -20.79 9.38 22.74
C CYS A 452 -21.06 8.58 24.01
#